data_AF-A0A7X0W812-F1
#
_entry.id   AF-A0A7X0W812-F1
#
_cell.length_a   1.000
_cell.length_b   1.000
_cell.length_c   1.000
_cell.angle_alpha   90.00
_cell.angle_beta   90.00
_cell.angle_gamma   90.00
#
_symmetry.space_group_name_H-M   'P 1'
#
loop_
_entity.id
_entity.type
_entity.pdbx_description
1 polymer ?
#
loop_
_entity_poly.entity_id
_entity_poly.type
_entity_poly.pdbx_seq_one_letter_code
_entity_poly.pdbx_strand_id
1 'polypeptide(L)'
;MIPEGTPNTFTPTTRIPEGAKYEFILSDGQKATVRWHGPDSDAAIKYPNSVSGSKWTAQVKIGNKQIKVDGTWTKNQGLNEVHVPIKGK
;
A
#
# COMPACT_ATOMS: atom_id res chain seq x y z
N MET A 1 3.88 3.29 10.74
CA MET A 1 4.45 2.87 12.04
C MET A 1 5.96 2.88 11.84
N ILE A 2 6.70 3.65 12.65
CA ILE A 2 8.17 3.70 12.62
C ILE A 2 8.65 2.79 13.75
N PRO A 3 9.57 1.84 13.52
CA PRO A 3 10.10 0.99 14.59
C PRO A 3 10.74 1.81 15.71
N GLU A 4 10.63 1.32 16.93
CA GLU A 4 11.28 1.94 18.09
C GLU A 4 12.79 2.06 17.86
N GLY A 5 13.37 3.23 18.19
CA GLY A 5 14.79 3.53 17.95
C GLY A 5 15.14 4.00 16.53
N THR A 6 14.19 3.99 15.57
CA THR A 6 14.44 4.52 14.22
C THR A 6 14.02 6.00 14.13
N PRO A 7 14.91 6.91 13.69
CA PRO A 7 14.53 8.30 13.42
C PRO A 7 13.43 8.36 12.34
N ASN A 8 12.31 8.99 12.65
CA ASN A 8 11.28 9.25 11.65
C ASN A 8 11.74 10.37 10.70
N THR A 9 12.14 10.01 9.50
CA THR A 9 12.55 10.96 8.45
C THR A 9 11.42 11.31 7.47
N PHE A 10 10.23 10.75 7.66
CA PHE A 10 9.11 11.03 6.77
C PHE A 10 8.57 12.44 7.02
N THR A 11 8.56 13.24 5.96
CA THR A 11 7.91 14.56 5.98
C THR A 11 6.43 14.39 5.59
N PRO A 12 5.48 14.88 6.41
CA PRO A 12 4.07 14.90 6.03
C PRO A 12 3.88 15.68 4.74
N THR A 13 3.15 15.12 3.78
CA THR A 13 2.72 15.83 2.57
C THR A 13 1.20 15.83 2.51
N THR A 14 0.62 16.96 2.11
CA THR A 14 -0.82 17.07 1.82
C THR A 14 -1.18 16.47 0.46
N ARG A 15 -0.18 16.19 -0.37
CA ARG A 15 -0.34 15.73 -1.75
C ARG A 15 0.50 14.47 -1.99
N ILE A 16 -0.19 13.34 -2.04
CA ILE A 16 0.32 12.11 -2.67
C ILE A 16 -0.35 12.06 -4.04
N PRO A 17 0.41 12.13 -5.16
CA PRO A 17 -0.16 11.96 -6.48
C PRO A 17 -0.92 10.64 -6.60
N GLU A 18 -2.00 10.62 -7.36
CA GLU A 18 -2.63 9.35 -7.74
C GLU A 18 -1.61 8.46 -8.45
N GLY A 19 -1.58 7.18 -8.08
CA GLY A 19 -0.64 6.22 -8.64
C GLY A 19 0.80 6.35 -8.13
N ALA A 20 1.06 7.21 -7.14
CA ALA A 20 2.40 7.39 -6.59
C ALA A 20 3.00 6.08 -6.09
N LYS A 21 4.26 5.84 -6.47
CA LYS A 21 5.00 4.62 -6.15
C LYS A 21 6.37 5.01 -5.63
N TYR A 22 6.72 4.44 -4.48
CA TYR A 22 7.97 4.68 -3.79
C TYR A 22 8.67 3.35 -3.58
N GLU A 23 9.97 3.31 -3.86
CA GLU A 23 10.76 2.10 -3.81
C GLU A 23 12.00 2.34 -2.96
N PHE A 24 12.32 1.36 -2.11
CA PHE A 24 13.44 1.41 -1.19
C PHE A 24 14.19 0.09 -1.25
N ILE A 25 15.50 0.14 -1.04
CA ILE A 25 16.30 -1.05 -0.77
C ILE A 25 16.56 -1.09 0.73
N LEU A 26 16.17 -2.20 1.36
CA LEU A 26 16.36 -2.43 2.78
C LEU A 26 17.80 -2.90 3.05
N SER A 27 18.22 -2.84 4.31
CA SER A 27 19.57 -3.25 4.74
C SER A 27 19.88 -4.73 4.47
N ASP A 28 18.85 -5.57 4.41
CA ASP A 28 18.95 -6.99 4.04
C ASP A 28 18.93 -7.24 2.52
N GLY A 29 18.96 -6.18 1.72
CA GLY A 29 18.94 -6.24 0.26
C GLY A 29 17.56 -6.41 -0.36
N GLN A 30 16.50 -6.55 0.44
CA GLN A 30 15.15 -6.68 -0.10
C GLN A 30 14.63 -5.34 -0.65
N LYS A 31 13.87 -5.42 -1.74
CA LYS A 31 13.14 -4.27 -2.28
C LYS A 31 11.83 -4.07 -1.52
N ALA A 32 11.66 -2.92 -0.89
CA ALA A 32 10.38 -2.45 -0.38
C ALA A 32 9.71 -1.53 -1.42
N THR A 33 8.40 -1.66 -1.59
CA THR A 33 7.60 -0.83 -2.49
C THR A 33 6.33 -0.41 -1.77
N VAL A 34 6.04 0.89 -1.79
CA VAL A 34 4.78 1.44 -1.31
C VAL A 34 4.10 2.14 -2.48
N ARG A 35 2.87 1.72 -2.78
CA ARG A 35 2.06 2.29 -3.87
C ARG A 35 0.76 2.82 -3.31
N TRP A 36 0.42 4.05 -3.69
CA TRP A 36 -0.86 4.68 -3.42
C TRP A 36 -1.69 4.67 -4.70
N HIS A 37 -2.97 4.40 -4.59
CA HIS A 37 -3.90 4.56 -5.70
C HIS A 37 -5.24 5.11 -5.20
N GLY A 38 -5.85 5.92 -6.05
CA GLY A 38 -7.23 6.35 -5.89
C GLY A 38 -8.21 5.21 -6.19
N PRO A 39 -9.52 5.49 -6.09
CA PRO A 39 -10.56 4.58 -6.52
C PRO A 39 -10.42 4.27 -8.02
N ASP A 40 -10.31 2.99 -8.37
CA ASP A 40 -10.21 2.53 -9.75
C ASP A 40 -11.60 2.15 -10.29
N SER A 41 -12.13 2.97 -11.19
CA SER A 41 -13.45 2.75 -11.78
C SER A 41 -13.55 1.44 -12.57
N ASP A 42 -12.47 1.01 -13.23
CA ASP A 42 -12.46 -0.24 -13.99
C ASP A 42 -12.48 -1.43 -13.03
N ALA A 43 -11.74 -1.33 -11.92
CA ALA A 43 -11.80 -2.32 -10.85
C ALA A 43 -13.19 -2.36 -10.20
N ALA A 44 -13.87 -1.22 -10.03
CA ALA A 44 -15.23 -1.17 -9.47
C ALA A 44 -16.25 -1.84 -10.39
N ILE A 45 -16.15 -1.62 -11.71
CA ILE A 45 -17.02 -2.25 -12.71
C ILE A 45 -16.81 -3.76 -12.75
N LYS A 46 -15.55 -4.21 -12.70
CA LYS A 46 -15.19 -5.62 -12.87
C LYS A 46 -15.36 -6.42 -11.58
N TYR A 47 -15.24 -5.79 -10.42
CA TYR A 47 -15.25 -6.44 -9.11
C TYR A 47 -16.14 -5.65 -8.14
N PRO A 48 -17.41 -6.05 -7.97
CA PRO A 48 -18.41 -5.29 -7.20
C PRO A 48 -18.03 -4.97 -5.74
N ASN A 49 -17.16 -5.79 -5.15
CA ASN A 49 -16.67 -5.65 -3.77
C ASN A 49 -15.20 -5.20 -3.70
N SER A 50 -14.67 -4.59 -4.76
CA SER A 50 -13.29 -4.12 -4.80
C SER A 50 -13.06 -2.98 -3.82
N VAL A 51 -12.12 -3.20 -2.90
CA VAL A 51 -11.64 -2.16 -1.98
C VAL A 51 -10.94 -1.05 -2.77
N SER A 52 -10.14 -1.41 -3.78
CA SER A 52 -9.46 -0.44 -4.64
C SER A 52 -10.38 0.28 -5.59
N GLY A 53 -11.56 -0.28 -5.90
CA GLY A 53 -12.55 0.39 -6.75
C GLY A 53 -13.40 1.43 -6.02
N SER A 54 -13.44 1.40 -4.69
CA SER A 54 -14.37 2.23 -3.88
C SER A 54 -13.69 3.34 -3.06
N LYS A 55 -12.38 3.28 -2.84
CA LYS A 55 -11.66 4.21 -1.96
C LYS A 55 -10.17 4.25 -2.24
N TRP A 56 -9.51 5.26 -1.68
CA TRP A 56 -8.05 5.35 -1.66
C TRP A 56 -7.45 4.21 -0.85
N THR A 57 -6.46 3.53 -1.43
CA THR A 57 -5.72 2.50 -0.71
C THR A 57 -4.22 2.58 -0.97
N ALA A 58 -3.48 1.99 -0.04
CA ALA A 58 -2.06 1.78 -0.16
C ALA A 58 -1.73 0.28 -0.19
N GLN A 59 -0.74 -0.09 -0.99
CA GLN A 59 -0.16 -1.43 -0.99
C GLN A 59 1.30 -1.32 -0.55
N VAL A 60 1.70 -2.17 0.39
CA VAL A 60 3.10 -2.30 0.83
C VAL A 60 3.59 -3.69 0.47
N LYS A 61 4.68 -3.75 -0.29
CA LYS A 61 5.36 -4.99 -0.71
C LYS A 61 6.81 -4.97 -0.22
N ILE A 62 7.28 -6.07 0.35
CA ILE A 62 8.69 -6.30 0.67
C ILE A 62 9.09 -7.64 0.05
N GLY A 63 10.09 -7.62 -0.83
CA GLY A 63 10.48 -8.78 -1.62
C GLY A 63 9.29 -9.33 -2.42
N ASN A 64 8.89 -10.57 -2.16
CA ASN A 64 7.75 -11.22 -2.81
C ASN A 64 6.46 -11.26 -1.95
N LYS A 65 6.43 -10.54 -0.82
CA LYS A 65 5.27 -10.52 0.09
C LYS A 65 4.62 -9.15 0.15
N GLN A 66 3.31 -9.11 0.33
CA GLN A 66 2.54 -7.91 0.62
C GLN A 66 1.91 -7.99 2.01
N ILE A 67 1.75 -6.84 2.66
CA ILE A 67 1.00 -6.73 3.91
C ILE A 67 -0.50 -6.74 3.61
N LYS A 68 -1.26 -7.44 4.44
CA LYS A 68 -2.73 -7.38 4.45
C LYS A 68 -3.23 -6.34 5.44
N VAL A 69 -4.51 -5.97 5.33
CA VAL A 69 -5.23 -5.09 6.27
C VAL A 69 -5.18 -5.56 7.73
N ASP A 70 -5.04 -6.87 7.96
CA ASP A 70 -4.90 -7.47 9.30
C ASP A 70 -3.46 -7.45 9.85
N GLY A 71 -2.51 -6.88 9.10
CA GLY A 71 -1.09 -6.80 9.46
C GLY A 71 -0.26 -8.04 9.15
N THR A 72 -0.88 -9.12 8.65
CA THR A 72 -0.16 -10.34 8.26
C THR A 72 0.37 -10.26 6.82
N TRP A 73 1.36 -11.08 6.49
CA TRP A 73 2.03 -11.08 5.18
C TRP A 73 1.51 -12.19 4.28
N THR A 74 1.38 -11.92 2.98
CA THR A 74 0.97 -12.90 1.97
C THR A 74 1.84 -12.82 0.72
N LYS A 75 2.02 -13.95 0.02
CA LYS A 75 2.60 -13.97 -1.34
C LYS A 75 1.53 -13.79 -2.42
N ASN A 76 0.25 -13.98 -2.10
CA ASN A 76 -0.86 -13.80 -3.03
C ASN A 76 -1.20 -12.31 -3.14
N GLN A 77 -0.84 -11.73 -4.28
CA GLN A 77 -0.96 -10.29 -4.55
C GLN A 77 -2.32 -9.90 -5.17
N GLY A 78 -3.16 -10.88 -5.51
CA GLY A 78 -4.49 -10.65 -6.10
C GLY A 78 -5.61 -10.47 -5.06
N LEU A 79 -5.26 -10.38 -3.78
CA LEU A 79 -6.21 -10.30 -2.67
C LEU A 79 -6.74 -8.87 -2.49
N ASN A 80 -8.03 -8.73 -2.15
CA ASN A 80 -8.56 -7.42 -1.77
C ASN A 80 -7.92 -6.91 -0.48
N GLU A 81 -7.51 -7.83 0.38
CA GLU A 81 -6.93 -7.57 1.69
C GLU A 81 -5.54 -6.92 1.61
N VAL A 82 -4.84 -6.98 0.47
CA VAL A 82 -3.55 -6.27 0.31
C VAL A 82 -3.73 -4.78 -0.02
N HIS A 83 -4.97 -4.35 -0.26
CA HIS A 83 -5.34 -2.95 -0.51
C HIS A 83 -5.72 -2.30 0.82
N VAL A 84 -4.75 -1.67 1.49
CA VAL A 84 -4.93 -1.12 2.83
C VAL A 84 -5.61 0.26 2.74
N PRO A 85 -6.84 0.44 3.28
CA PRO A 85 -7.55 1.71 3.19
C PRO A 85 -6.81 2.84 3.90
N ILE A 86 -6.80 4.03 3.29
CA ILE A 86 -6.20 5.22 3.87
C ILE A 86 -7.27 6.00 4.63
N LYS A 87 -7.04 6.25 5.92
CA LYS A 87 -7.98 7.05 6.73
C LYS A 87 -7.97 8.51 6.29
N GLY A 88 -9.16 9.12 6.19
CA GLY A 88 -9.31 10.55 5.93
C GLY A 88 -9.23 10.96 4.45
N LYS A 89 -9.41 10.03 3.53
CA LYS A 89 -9.54 10.25 2.09
C LYS A 89 -10.79 9.58 1.54
#